data_AF-A0A7L4E096-F1
#
_entry.id   AF-A0A7L4E096-F1
#
_cell.length_a   1.000
_cell.length_b   1.000
_cell.length_c   1.000
_cell.angle_alpha   90.00
_cell.angle_beta   90.00
_cell.angle_gamma   90.00
#
_symmetry.space_group_name_H-M   'P 1'
#
loop_
_entity.id
_entity.type
_entity.pdbx_description
1 polymer ?
#
loop_
_entity_poly.entity_id
_entity_poly.type
_entity_poly.pdbx_seq_one_letter_code
_entity_poly.pdbx_strand_id
1 'polypeptide(L)' 'MPRPFRTAPLGSLSIPGPLYSVRVLQPGFSCPGPEGSLHADGSVTLLSGGPLTVLVDTGGPWLRHDLPRMLQEQGVRTG' A
#
# COMPACT_ATOMS: atom_id res chain seq x y z
N MET A 1 13.77 -28.46 12.89
CA MET A 1 12.95 -27.39 13.50
C MET A 1 13.21 -26.09 12.75
N PRO A 2 12.20 -25.34 12.30
CA PRO A 2 12.42 -24.06 11.63
C PRO A 2 13.03 -23.06 12.63
N ARG A 3 13.98 -22.24 12.17
CA ARG A 3 14.57 -21.17 12.99
C ARG A 3 13.47 -20.15 13.35
N PRO A 4 13.44 -19.64 14.60
CA PRO A 4 12.51 -18.58 14.94
C PRO A 4 12.87 -17.31 14.17
N PHE A 5 11.92 -16.76 13.44
CA PHE A 5 12.06 -15.45 12.80
C PHE A 5 11.68 -14.36 13.80
N ARG A 6 12.44 -13.26 13.79
CA ARG A 6 12.05 -12.02 14.49
C ARG A 6 11.61 -11.02 13.46
N THR A 7 10.51 -10.32 13.73
CA THR A 7 9.98 -9.25 12.89
C THR A 7 10.06 -7.92 13.64
N ALA A 8 10.24 -6.84 12.90
CA ALA A 8 10.10 -5.48 13.38
C ALA A 8 9.38 -4.64 12.31
N PRO A 9 8.68 -3.55 12.67
CA PRO A 9 8.19 -2.60 11.68
C PRO A 9 9.34 -2.10 10.80
N LEU A 10 9.11 -2.01 9.49
CA LEU A 10 10.16 -1.67 8.53
C LEU A 10 10.66 -0.22 8.65
N GLY A 11 9.85 0.69 9.21
CA GLY A 11 10.20 2.10 9.38
C GLY A 11 10.17 2.95 8.09
N SER A 12 9.87 2.32 6.95
CA SER A 12 9.74 2.97 5.64
C SER A 12 8.56 2.36 4.88
N LEU A 13 7.91 3.17 4.05
CA LEU A 13 6.88 2.74 3.09
C LEU A 13 7.44 2.57 1.67
N SER A 14 8.75 2.73 1.50
CA SER A 14 9.43 2.63 0.21
C SER A 14 10.57 1.65 0.29
N ILE A 15 10.64 0.74 -0.67
CA ILE A 15 11.73 -0.20 -0.88
C ILE A 15 12.29 0.05 -2.28
N PRO A 16 13.44 0.73 -2.41
CA PRO A 16 14.06 0.94 -3.71
C PRO A 16 14.60 -0.38 -4.27
N GLY A 17 14.52 -0.53 -5.59
CA GLY A 17 15.11 -1.67 -6.29
C GLY A 17 15.48 -1.30 -7.72
N PRO A 18 16.43 -2.05 -8.33
CA PRO A 18 17.01 -1.68 -9.63
C PRO A 18 16.08 -1.95 -10.81
N LEU A 19 15.14 -2.90 -10.67
CA LEU A 19 14.12 -3.20 -11.69
C LEU A 19 12.74 -2.68 -11.29
N TYR A 20 12.37 -2.90 -10.03
CA TYR A 20 11.16 -2.36 -9.44
C TYR A 20 11.47 -1.70 -8.12
N SER A 21 10.93 -0.51 -7.91
CA SER A 21 10.76 0.07 -6.59
C SER A 21 9.34 -0.21 -6.10
N VAL A 22 9.21 -0.52 -4.81
CA VAL A 22 7.92 -0.78 -4.15
C VAL A 22 7.60 0.40 -3.25
N ARG A 23 6.38 0.92 -3.35
CA ARG A 23 5.86 1.96 -2.45
C ARG A 23 4.49 1.58 -1.94
N VAL A 24 4.33 1.55 -0.62
CA VAL A 24 3.02 1.49 0.02
C VAL A 24 2.43 2.90 -0.03
N LEU A 25 1.38 3.09 -0.83
CA LEU A 25 0.64 4.35 -0.96
C LEU A 25 -0.23 4.58 0.28
N GLN A 26 -0.89 3.52 0.75
CA GLN A 26 -1.67 3.51 1.97
C GLN A 26 -1.33 2.24 2.77
N PRO A 27 -0.87 2.36 4.03
CA PRO A 27 -0.81 1.23 4.94
C PRO A 27 -2.22 0.81 5.35
N GLY A 28 -2.51 -0.48 5.28
CA GLY A 28 -3.76 -1.02 5.79
C GLY A 28 -3.83 -0.93 7.31
N PHE A 29 -5.05 -0.87 7.82
CA PHE A 29 -5.32 -0.83 9.24
C PHE A 29 -6.62 -1.56 9.56
N SER A 30 -6.77 -1.92 10.84
CA SER A 30 -7.96 -2.57 11.36
C SER A 30 -8.10 -2.19 12.82
N CYS A 31 -9.08 -1.35 13.11
CA CYS A 31 -9.32 -0.76 14.41
C CYS A 31 -10.71 -1.14 14.91
N PRO A 32 -10.84 -1.74 16.11
CA PRO A 32 -12.15 -2.00 16.69
C PRO A 32 -12.90 -0.68 16.94
N GLY A 33 -14.16 -0.65 16.53
CA GLY A 33 -15.09 0.44 16.79
C GLY A 33 -16.08 0.10 17.91
N PRO A 34 -16.99 1.03 18.24
CA PRO A 34 -18.07 0.79 19.20
C PRO A 34 -18.96 -0.38 18.76
N GLU A 35 -19.55 -1.08 19.74
CA GLU A 35 -20.56 -2.13 19.52
C GLU A 35 -20.09 -3.26 18.57
N GLY A 36 -18.79 -3.58 18.57
CA GLY A 36 -18.23 -4.66 17.76
C GLY A 36 -18.09 -4.33 16.27
N SER A 37 -18.31 -3.08 15.87
CA SER A 37 -17.98 -2.61 14.52
C SER A 37 -16.46 -2.59 14.31
N LEU A 38 -16.03 -2.52 13.04
CA LEU A 38 -14.62 -2.43 12.67
C LEU A 38 -14.43 -1.28 11.68
N HIS A 39 -13.47 -0.41 11.96
CA HIS A 39 -12.97 0.54 10.98
C HIS A 39 -11.68 -0.04 10.40
N ALA A 40 -11.72 -0.41 9.12
CA ALA A 40 -10.59 -1.02 8.45
C ALA A 40 -10.48 -0.56 7.00
N ASP A 41 -9.27 -0.61 6.46
CA ASP A 41 -9.01 -0.53 5.04
C ASP A 41 -7.78 -1.34 4.66
N GLY A 42 -7.71 -1.75 3.39
CA GLY A 42 -6.59 -2.50 2.82
C GLY A 42 -5.37 -1.62 2.58
N SER A 43 -4.19 -2.27 2.57
CA SER A 43 -2.99 -1.63 2.05
C SER A 43 -3.12 -1.42 0.54
N VAL A 44 -2.57 -0.34 0.02
CA VAL A 44 -2.44 -0.11 -1.42
C VAL A 44 -0.97 0.06 -1.76
N THR A 45 -0.48 -0.71 -2.72
CA THR A 45 0.95 -0.75 -3.06
C THR A 45 1.19 -0.50 -4.54
N LEU A 46 2.13 0.39 -4.85
CA LEU A 46 2.59 0.69 -6.19
C LEU A 46 3.95 0.05 -6.43
N LEU A 47 4.09 -0.66 -7.55
CA LEU A 47 5.37 -1.08 -8.11
C LEU A 47 5.65 -0.24 -9.35
N SER A 48 6.84 0.35 -9.41
CA SER A 48 7.26 1.26 -10.49
C SER A 48 8.74 1.12 -10.86
N GLY A 49 9.16 1.77 -11.95
CA GLY A 49 10.54 1.75 -12.46
C GLY A 49 10.83 0.63 -13.46
N GLY A 50 9.98 -0.41 -13.52
CA GLY A 50 10.08 -1.49 -14.49
C GLY A 50 9.27 -1.25 -15.76
N PRO A 51 9.20 -2.24 -16.67
CA PRO A 51 8.46 -2.12 -17.93
C PRO A 51 6.94 -2.00 -17.75
N LEU A 52 6.41 -2.39 -16.59
CA LEU A 52 5.00 -2.27 -16.24
C LEU A 52 4.87 -1.53 -14.90
N THR A 53 3.99 -0.55 -14.84
CA THR A 53 3.56 0.04 -13.56
C THR A 53 2.40 -0.78 -13.03
N VAL A 54 2.52 -1.29 -11.80
CA VAL A 54 1.53 -2.21 -11.22
C VAL A 54 0.98 -1.64 -9.93
N LEU A 55 -0.35 -1.58 -9.83
CA LEU A 55 -1.06 -1.32 -8.60
C LEU A 55 -1.53 -2.63 -8.00
N VAL A 56 -1.18 -2.89 -6.74
CA VAL A 56 -1.64 -4.05 -5.96
C VAL A 56 -2.63 -3.54 -4.92
N ASP A 57 -3.85 -4.08 -5.01
CA ASP A 57 -5.06 -3.64 -4.30
C ASP A 57 -5.43 -2.17 -4.54
N THR A 58 -6.64 -1.78 -4.14
CA THR A 58 -7.17 -0.42 -4.36
C THR A 58 -7.79 0.20 -3.12
N GLY A 59 -7.77 -0.50 -1.99
CA GLY A 59 -8.55 -0.16 -0.80
C GLY A 59 -10.06 -0.18 -1.08
N GLY A 60 -10.82 0.36 -0.13
CA GLY A 60 -12.28 0.42 -0.25
C GLY A 60 -12.79 1.54 -1.18
N PRO A 61 -14.09 1.52 -1.53
CA PRO A 61 -14.72 2.51 -2.41
C PRO A 61 -14.63 3.98 -1.92
N TRP A 62 -14.37 4.19 -0.63
CA TRP A 62 -14.16 5.51 -0.04
C TRP A 62 -12.86 6.19 -0.52
N LEU A 63 -11.87 5.44 -0.99
CA LEU A 63 -10.63 6.00 -1.58
C LEU A 63 -10.76 6.47 -3.03
N ARG A 64 -11.95 6.42 -3.63
CA ARG A 64 -12.15 6.72 -5.06
C ARG A 64 -11.55 8.05 -5.54
N HIS A 65 -11.43 9.05 -4.65
CA HIS A 65 -10.85 10.35 -4.98
C HIS A 65 -9.38 10.46 -4.55
N ASP A 66 -9.02 9.84 -3.43
CA ASP A 66 -7.66 9.89 -2.90
C ASP A 66 -6.69 8.99 -3.66
N LEU A 67 -7.12 7.82 -4.12
CA LEU A 67 -6.26 6.89 -4.85
C LEU A 67 -5.70 7.50 -6.15
N PRO A 68 -6.52 8.10 -7.04
CA PRO A 68 -5.97 8.81 -8.22
C PRO A 68 -4.99 9.93 -7.86
N ARG A 69 -5.26 10.68 -6.79
CA ARG A 69 -4.35 11.73 -6.29
C ARG A 69 -3.01 11.14 -5.83
N MET A 70 -3.04 10.09 -5.01
CA MET A 70 -1.83 9.39 -4.54
C MET A 70 -1.00 8.85 -5.72
N LEU A 71 -1.65 8.33 -6.76
CA LEU A 71 -0.97 7.86 -7.97
C LEU A 71 -0.31 9.02 -8.75
N GLN A 72 -1.00 10.15 -8.90
CA GLN A 72 -0.45 11.34 -9.56
C GLN A 72 0.76 11.92 -8.83
N GLU A 73 0.75 11.90 -7.49
CA GLU A 73 1.91 12.28 -6.67
C GLU A 73 3.15 11.39 -6.93
N GLN A 74 2.94 10.18 -7.45
CA GLN A 74 4.02 9.27 -7.90
C GLN A 74 4.31 9.37 -9.40
N GLY A 75 3.74 10.35 -10.10
CA GLY A 75 3.91 10.55 -11.54
C GLY A 75 3.09 9.58 -12.41
N VAL A 76 2.17 8.83 -11.83
CA VAL A 76 1.29 7.90 -12.55
C VAL A 76 0.00 8.61 -12.92
N ARG A 77 -0.29 8.70 -14.23
CA ARG A 77 -1.54 9.28 -14.74
C ARG A 77 -2.62 8.21 -14.80
N THR A 78 -3.77 8.50 -14.22
CA THR A 78 -5.01 7.74 -14.45
C THR A 78 -5.70 8.33 -15.68
N GLY A 79 -5.97 7.50 -16.70
CA GLY A 79 -6.65 7.92 -17.92
C GLY A 79 -8.13 8.24 -17.71
#